data_AF-A0A399PM91-F1
#
_entry.id   AF-A0A399PM91-F1
#
_cell.length_a   1.000
_cell.length_b   1.000
_cell.length_c   1.000
_cell.angle_alpha   90.00
_cell.angle_beta   90.00
_cell.angle_gamma   90.00
#
_symmetry.space_group_name_H-M   'P 1'
#
loop_
_entity.id
_entity.type
_entity.pdbx_description
1 polymer ?
#
loop_
_entity_poly.entity_id
_entity_poly.type
_entity_poly.pdbx_seq_one_letter_code
_entity_poly.pdbx_strand_id
1 'polypeptide(L)'
;TVPDGFAAAMDDDMSVPQALAVLHDAVRAGNAALDAGDLQEAASLRADVSAMVAVLGIDPLADEWRTASDQPARHALQALVEHRIAERQTAREARDFALADRIRQELAEAGITIEDSPGGSHWSIDGE
;
A
#
# COMPACT_ATOMS: atom_id res chain seq x y z
N THR A 1 -3.02 -14.00 -17.81
CA THR A 1 -4.40 -13.93 -18.33
C THR A 1 -5.19 -13.01 -17.42
N VAL A 2 -6.32 -12.48 -17.87
CA VAL A 2 -7.21 -11.67 -17.02
C VAL A 2 -8.37 -12.54 -16.51
N PRO A 3 -9.03 -12.18 -15.39
CA PRO A 3 -10.22 -12.87 -14.92
C PRO A 3 -11.37 -12.85 -15.94
N ASP A 4 -12.16 -13.93 -16.01
CA ASP A 4 -13.26 -14.08 -16.98
C ASP A 4 -14.29 -12.96 -16.88
N GLY A 5 -14.63 -12.53 -15.66
CA GLY A 5 -15.57 -11.41 -15.44
C GLY A 5 -15.05 -10.09 -15.99
N PHE A 6 -13.74 -9.85 -15.92
CA PHE A 6 -13.11 -8.67 -16.50
C PHE A 6 -13.04 -8.78 -18.03
N ALA A 7 -12.70 -9.95 -18.57
CA ALA A 7 -12.69 -10.19 -20.01
C ALA A 7 -14.06 -9.93 -20.62
N ALA A 8 -15.13 -10.47 -20.01
CA ALA A 8 -16.50 -10.26 -20.46
C ALA A 8 -16.90 -8.77 -20.45
N ALA A 9 -16.52 -8.01 -19.41
CA ALA A 9 -16.78 -6.59 -19.34
C ALA A 9 -16.03 -5.79 -20.43
N MET A 10 -14.81 -6.19 -20.76
CA MET A 10 -14.02 -5.54 -21.81
C MET A 10 -14.51 -5.91 -23.22
N ASP A 11 -15.00 -7.13 -23.41
CA ASP A 11 -15.59 -7.59 -24.67
C ASP A 11 -16.99 -6.98 -24.91
N ASP A 12 -17.70 -6.57 -23.85
CA ASP A 12 -18.97 -5.82 -23.92
C ASP A 12 -18.71 -4.30 -24.06
N ASP A 13 -18.38 -3.87 -25.28
CA ASP A 13 -18.18 -2.46 -25.66
C ASP A 13 -17.21 -1.70 -24.73
N MET A 14 -16.17 -2.39 -24.25
CA MET A 14 -15.18 -1.84 -23.32
C MET A 14 -15.82 -1.17 -22.08
N SER A 15 -16.74 -1.88 -21.43
CA SER A 15 -17.46 -1.39 -20.25
C SER A 15 -16.55 -1.19 -19.03
N VAL A 16 -15.90 -0.02 -18.96
CA VAL A 16 -15.00 0.36 -17.86
C VAL A 16 -15.67 0.28 -16.47
N PRO A 17 -16.94 0.71 -16.27
CA PRO A 17 -17.56 0.62 -14.95
C PRO A 17 -17.69 -0.83 -14.45
N GLN A 18 -18.01 -1.78 -15.33
CA GLN A 18 -18.11 -3.19 -14.97
C GLN A 18 -16.72 -3.80 -14.73
N ALA A 19 -15.74 -3.45 -15.56
CA ALA A 19 -14.35 -3.86 -15.37
C ALA A 19 -13.79 -3.38 -14.01
N LEU A 20 -14.10 -2.13 -13.62
CA LEU A 20 -13.72 -1.58 -12.32
C LEU A 20 -14.43 -2.28 -11.14
N ALA A 21 -15.67 -2.73 -11.32
CA ALA A 21 -16.36 -3.51 -10.29
C ALA A 21 -15.62 -4.83 -10.01
N VAL A 22 -15.26 -5.57 -11.07
CA VAL A 22 -14.47 -6.82 -10.96
C VAL A 22 -13.11 -6.56 -10.30
N LEU A 23 -12.43 -5.47 -10.70
CA LEU A 23 -11.17 -5.05 -10.09
C LEU A 23 -11.33 -4.81 -8.58
N HIS A 24 -12.35 -4.06 -8.16
CA HIS A 24 -12.59 -3.77 -6.75
C HIS A 24 -12.94 -5.01 -5.93
N ASP A 25 -13.68 -5.96 -6.51
CA ASP A 25 -13.99 -7.22 -5.85
C ASP A 25 -12.73 -8.07 -5.64
N ALA A 26 -11.83 -8.13 -6.63
CA ALA A 26 -10.54 -8.82 -6.51
C ALA A 26 -9.64 -8.17 -5.44
N VAL A 27 -9.57 -6.83 -5.38
CA VAL A 27 -8.83 -6.10 -4.33
C VAL A 27 -9.40 -6.41 -2.95
N ARG A 28 -10.73 -6.36 -2.80
CA ARG A 28 -11.40 -6.66 -1.52
C ARG A 28 -11.12 -8.08 -1.06
N ALA A 29 -11.22 -9.06 -1.95
CA ALA A 29 -10.92 -10.46 -1.65
C ALA A 29 -9.43 -10.65 -1.28
N GLY A 30 -8.51 -9.99 -2.00
CA GLY A 30 -7.08 -10.07 -1.71
C GLY A 30 -6.73 -9.54 -0.33
N ASN A 31 -7.33 -8.42 0.08
CA ASN A 31 -7.16 -7.87 1.43
C ASN A 31 -7.73 -8.82 2.51
N ALA A 32 -8.90 -9.41 2.26
CA ALA A 32 -9.47 -10.40 3.19
C ALA A 32 -8.56 -11.64 3.34
N ALA A 33 -7.93 -12.09 2.26
CA ALA A 33 -6.95 -13.18 2.29
C ALA A 33 -5.69 -12.81 3.08
N LEU A 34 -5.18 -11.58 2.92
CA LEU A 34 -4.08 -11.05 3.75
C LEU A 34 -4.43 -11.03 5.23
N ASP A 35 -5.61 -10.53 5.58
CA ASP A 35 -6.10 -10.49 6.97
C ASP A 35 -6.25 -11.90 7.57
N ALA A 36 -6.62 -12.88 6.75
CA ALA A 36 -6.70 -14.29 7.13
C ALA A 36 -5.34 -15.01 7.16
N GLY A 37 -4.26 -14.38 6.67
CA GLY A 37 -2.94 -14.98 6.52
C GLY A 37 -2.82 -15.98 5.37
N ASP A 38 -3.79 -16.02 4.45
CA ASP A 38 -3.71 -16.83 3.23
C ASP A 38 -2.90 -16.10 2.15
N LEU A 39 -1.58 -16.22 2.27
CA LEU A 39 -0.66 -15.58 1.34
C LEU A 39 -0.74 -16.15 -0.07
N GLN A 40 -1.20 -17.38 -0.24
CA GLN A 40 -1.29 -18.03 -1.55
C GLN A 40 -2.47 -17.45 -2.34
N GLU A 41 -3.64 -17.33 -1.71
CA GLU A 41 -4.80 -16.69 -2.30
C GLU A 41 -4.55 -15.20 -2.56
N ALA A 42 -3.96 -14.49 -1.59
CA ALA A 42 -3.58 -13.08 -1.73
C ALA A 42 -2.63 -12.86 -2.93
N ALA A 43 -1.64 -13.74 -3.11
CA ALA A 43 -0.71 -13.64 -4.24
C ALA A 43 -1.40 -13.87 -5.59
N SER A 44 -2.34 -14.82 -5.66
CA SER A 44 -3.14 -15.07 -6.86
C SER A 44 -4.00 -13.86 -7.22
N LEU A 45 -4.75 -13.33 -6.26
CA LEU A 45 -5.62 -12.16 -6.46
C LEU A 45 -4.83 -10.90 -6.80
N ARG A 46 -3.64 -10.72 -6.22
CA ARG A 46 -2.70 -9.66 -6.63
C ARG A 46 -2.33 -9.78 -8.11
N ALA A 47 -2.03 -10.98 -8.60
CA ALA A 47 -1.68 -11.18 -10.01
C ALA A 47 -2.84 -10.81 -10.94
N ASP A 48 -4.08 -11.15 -10.57
CA ASP A 48 -5.28 -10.76 -11.30
C ASP A 48 -5.48 -9.24 -11.31
N VAL A 49 -5.33 -8.58 -10.16
CA VAL A 49 -5.38 -7.11 -10.04
C VAL A 49 -4.33 -6.47 -10.94
N SER A 50 -3.08 -6.93 -10.88
CA SER A 50 -1.99 -6.43 -11.74
C SER A 50 -2.31 -6.60 -13.23
N ALA A 51 -2.88 -7.73 -13.64
CA ALA A 51 -3.26 -7.96 -15.03
C ALA A 51 -4.37 -6.98 -15.49
N MET A 52 -5.37 -6.72 -14.64
CA MET A 52 -6.46 -5.80 -14.96
C MET A 52 -6.00 -4.35 -15.05
N VAL A 53 -5.21 -3.85 -14.08
CA VAL A 53 -4.72 -2.46 -14.10
C VAL A 53 -3.75 -2.20 -15.24
N ALA A 54 -2.97 -3.22 -15.65
CA ALA A 54 -2.12 -3.14 -16.83
C ALA A 54 -2.94 -2.97 -18.13
N VAL A 55 -4.04 -3.71 -18.29
CA VAL A 55 -4.95 -3.56 -19.44
C VAL A 55 -5.62 -2.18 -19.47
N LEU A 56 -6.03 -1.68 -18.30
CA LEU A 56 -6.65 -0.36 -18.17
C LEU A 56 -5.64 0.80 -18.29
N GLY A 57 -4.33 0.53 -18.28
CA GLY A 57 -3.28 1.55 -18.33
C GLY A 57 -3.15 2.39 -17.05
N ILE A 58 -3.63 1.88 -15.92
CA ILE A 58 -3.66 2.56 -14.61
C ILE A 58 -2.78 1.86 -13.57
N ASP A 59 -1.81 1.06 -14.00
CA ASP A 59 -0.85 0.43 -13.09
C ASP A 59 0.08 1.48 -12.50
N PRO A 60 -0.02 1.80 -11.19
CA PRO A 60 0.83 2.81 -10.57
C PRO A 60 2.31 2.39 -10.50
N LEU A 61 2.61 1.10 -10.70
CA LEU A 61 3.97 0.57 -10.72
C LEU A 61 4.60 0.60 -12.12
N ALA A 62 3.83 0.94 -13.15
CA ALA A 62 4.33 1.02 -14.51
C ALA A 62 5.27 2.22 -14.68
N ASP A 63 6.25 2.08 -15.59
CA ASP A 63 7.32 3.06 -15.77
C ASP A 63 6.80 4.44 -16.19
N GLU A 64 5.66 4.48 -16.88
CA GLU A 64 4.99 5.71 -17.32
C GLU A 64 4.44 6.55 -16.16
N TRP A 65 4.13 5.90 -15.03
CA TRP A 65 3.59 6.52 -13.82
C TRP A 65 4.68 6.88 -12.81
N ARG A 66 5.93 6.43 -13.03
CA ARG A 66 7.07 6.78 -12.17
C ARG A 66 7.48 8.24 -12.40
N THR A 67 7.00 9.14 -11.55
CA THR A 67 7.46 10.55 -11.52
C THR A 67 8.92 10.62 -11.09
N ALA A 68 9.81 10.96 -12.04
CA ALA A 68 11.26 11.02 -11.83
C ALA A 68 11.76 12.10 -10.85
N SER A 69 10.90 13.03 -10.41
CA SER A 69 11.30 14.20 -9.62
C SER A 69 11.44 13.94 -8.12
N ASP A 70 10.82 12.89 -7.57
CA ASP A 70 10.70 12.72 -6.11
C ASP A 70 11.54 11.59 -5.53
N GLN A 71 12.22 10.77 -6.35
CA GLN A 71 12.90 9.56 -5.87
C GLN A 71 13.97 9.83 -4.80
N PRO A 72 14.93 10.77 -4.98
CA PRO A 72 16.00 10.96 -3.99
C PRO A 72 15.50 11.58 -2.69
N ALA A 73 14.58 12.54 -2.76
CA ALA A 73 14.00 13.20 -1.59
C ALA A 73 13.08 12.24 -0.82
N ARG A 74 12.20 11.51 -1.50
CA ARG A 74 11.37 10.46 -0.87
C ARG A 74 12.22 9.35 -0.28
N HIS A 75 13.28 8.91 -0.95
CA HIS A 75 14.18 7.89 -0.39
C HIS A 75 14.90 8.39 0.86
N ALA A 76 15.41 9.63 0.85
CA ALA A 76 16.04 10.22 2.03
C ALA A 76 15.05 10.37 3.19
N LEU A 77 13.82 10.83 2.90
CA LEU A 77 12.74 10.94 3.88
C LEU A 77 12.39 9.57 4.46
N GLN A 78 12.17 8.56 3.61
CA GLN A 78 11.86 7.19 4.03
C GLN A 78 12.92 6.65 4.98
N ALA A 79 14.21 6.77 4.64
CA ALA A 79 15.29 6.31 5.50
C ALA A 79 15.30 7.00 6.87
N LEU A 80 14.99 8.30 6.92
CA LEU A 80 14.90 9.05 8.17
C LEU A 80 13.71 8.62 9.02
N VAL A 81 12.53 8.43 8.40
CA VAL A 81 11.31 8.02 9.11
C VAL A 81 11.44 6.59 9.65
N GLU A 82 11.96 5.66 8.84
CA GLU A 82 12.22 4.28 9.26
C GLU A 82 13.18 4.24 10.46
N HIS A 83 14.23 5.08 10.46
CA HIS A 83 15.14 5.19 11.59
C HIS A 83 14.42 5.65 12.87
N ARG A 84 13.59 6.70 12.79
CA ARG A 84 12.81 7.18 13.95
C ARG A 84 11.80 6.14 14.44
N ILE A 85 11.16 5.39 13.55
CA ILE A 85 10.25 4.30 13.91
C ILE A 85 11.01 3.18 14.66
N ALA A 86 12.22 2.85 14.23
CA ALA A 86 13.07 1.86 14.91
C ALA A 86 13.51 2.34 16.32
N GLU A 87 13.89 3.61 16.47
CA GLU A 87 14.16 4.21 17.78
C GLU A 87 12.93 4.14 18.70
N ARG A 88 11.74 4.42 18.16
CA ARG A 88 10.47 4.30 18.90
C ARG A 88 10.23 2.87 19.36
N GLN A 89 10.46 1.87 18.51
CA GLN A 89 10.30 0.46 18.92
C GLN A 89 11.31 0.06 19.99
N THR A 90 12.56 0.48 19.85
CA THR A 90 13.59 0.26 20.88
C THR A 90 13.19 0.86 22.22
N ALA A 91 12.63 2.08 22.22
CA ALA A 91 12.11 2.72 23.42
C ALA A 91 10.93 1.94 24.03
N ARG A 92 10.00 1.42 23.21
CA ARG A 92 8.88 0.56 23.69
C ARG A 92 9.38 -0.74 24.31
N GLU A 93 10.35 -1.41 23.69
CA GLU A 93 10.98 -2.63 24.21
C GLU A 93 11.69 -2.38 25.54
N ALA A 94 12.37 -1.23 25.67
CA ALA A 94 12.99 -0.76 26.90
C ALA A 94 12.00 -0.24 27.95
N ARG A 95 10.68 -0.21 27.64
CA ARG A 95 9.59 0.36 28.46
C ARG A 95 9.75 1.87 28.73
N ASP A 96 10.50 2.59 27.90
CA ASP A 96 10.56 4.05 27.90
C ASP A 96 9.42 4.62 27.05
N PHE A 97 8.22 4.60 27.63
CA PHE A 97 7.02 5.09 26.95
C PHE A 97 7.06 6.61 26.69
N ALA A 98 7.79 7.36 27.51
CA ALA A 98 7.91 8.81 27.36
C ALA A 98 8.74 9.19 26.12
N LEU A 99 9.83 8.46 25.87
CA LEU A 99 10.61 8.63 24.63
C LEU A 99 9.82 8.17 23.41
N ALA A 100 9.14 7.03 23.50
CA ALA A 100 8.33 6.51 22.38
C ALA A 100 7.21 7.49 21.97
N ASP A 101 6.54 8.11 22.94
CA ASP A 101 5.48 9.09 22.69
C ASP A 101 6.02 10.40 22.09
N ARG A 102 7.18 10.86 22.58
CA ARG A 102 7.85 12.03 22.01
C ARG A 102 8.22 11.84 20.55
N ILE A 103 8.79 10.68 20.18
CA ILE A 103 9.12 10.38 18.78
C ILE A 103 7.85 10.37 17.92
N ARG A 104 6.75 9.79 18.42
CA ARG A 104 5.47 9.81 17.71
C ARG A 104 4.99 11.23 17.47
N GLN A 105 5.09 12.10 18.48
CA GLN A 105 4.65 13.48 18.38
C GLN A 105 5.53 14.30 17.42
N GLU A 106 6.86 14.14 17.46
CA GLU A 106 7.78 14.78 16.51
C GLU A 106 7.46 14.42 15.06
N LEU A 107 7.11 13.15 14.79
CA LEU A 107 6.71 12.70 13.46
C LEU A 107 5.34 13.27 13.06
N ALA A 108 4.37 13.28 13.97
CA ALA A 108 3.06 13.87 13.70
C ALA A 108 3.15 15.38 13.42
N GLU A 109 4.00 16.12 14.15
CA GLU A 109 4.27 17.54 13.89
C GLU A 109 4.92 17.79 12.53
N ALA A 110 5.67 16.81 12.00
CA ALA A 110 6.22 16.82 10.65
C ALA A 110 5.21 16.38 9.57
N GLY A 111 3.95 16.11 9.95
CA GLY A 111 2.91 15.62 9.04
C GLY A 111 3.06 14.15 8.68
N ILE A 112 3.69 13.34 9.54
CA ILE A 112 3.85 11.89 9.35
C ILE A 112 2.99 11.16 10.38
N THR A 113 2.01 10.40 9.88
CA THR A 113 1.15 9.55 10.70
C THR A 113 1.74 8.14 10.78
N ILE A 114 1.81 7.57 11.99
CA ILE A 114 2.20 6.17 12.21
C ILE A 114 0.98 5.34 12.61
N GLU A 115 0.76 4.25 11.89
CA GLU A 115 -0.22 3.21 12.22
C GLU A 115 0.49 1.93 12.64
N ASP A 116 0.17 1.43 13.83
CA ASP A 116 0.72 0.18 14.34
C ASP A 116 -0.21 -0.99 13.96
N SER A 117 0.34 -2.00 13.28
CA SER A 117 -0.34 -3.26 12.96
C SER A 117 0.41 -4.47 13.56
N PRO A 118 -0.21 -5.66 13.64
CA PRO A 118 0.49 -6.88 14.04
C PRO A 118 1.69 -7.23 13.14
N GLY A 119 1.70 -6.77 11.89
CA GLY A 119 2.79 -6.98 10.92
C GLY A 119 3.91 -5.93 10.98
N GLY A 120 3.79 -4.92 11.84
CA GLY A 120 4.73 -3.81 11.95
C GLY A 120 4.06 -2.44 11.90
N SER A 121 4.86 -1.39 12.00
CA SER A 121 4.40 0.00 11.91
C SER A 121 4.40 0.46 10.45
N HIS A 122 3.24 0.89 9.96
CA HIS A 122 3.10 1.60 8.69
C HIS A 122 3.11 3.11 8.95
N TRP A 123 3.54 3.90 7.96
CA TRP A 123 3.50 5.36 8.06
C TRP A 123 3.08 5.99 6.74
N SER A 124 2.39 7.13 6.84
CA SER A 124 1.91 7.94 5.71
C SER A 124 2.23 9.42 5.95
N ILE A 125 2.25 10.21 4.89
CA ILE A 125 2.37 11.67 4.95
C ILE A 125 0.97 12.26 4.86
N ASP A 126 0.61 13.15 5.76
CA ASP A 126 -0.72 13.76 5.79
C ASP A 126 -0.97 14.55 4.48
N GLY A 127 -1.94 14.11 3.70
CA GLY A 127 -2.32 14.74 2.43
C GLY A 127 -1.66 14.15 1.18
N GLU A 128 -0.82 13.12 1.32
CA GLU A 128 -0.43 12.21 0.22
C GLU A 128 -1.14 10.85 0.33
#